data_AF-A0A2I0JS28-F1
#
_entry.id   AF-A0A2I0JS28-F1
#
_cell.length_a   1.000
_cell.length_b   1.000
_cell.length_c   1.000
_cell.angle_alpha   90.00
_cell.angle_beta   90.00
_cell.angle_gamma   90.00
#
_symmetry.space_group_name_H-M   'P 1'
#
loop_
_entity.id
_entity.type
_entity.pdbx_description
1 polymer ?
#
loop_
_entity_poly.entity_id
_entity_poly.type
_entity_poly.pdbx_seq_one_letter_code
_entity_poly.pdbx_strand_id
1 'polypeptide(L)'
;MADVSVEALAEQLGIDYLDIDVDSVQLPPGETVGILSDDDNLYQEDDLELDTGFGNIIIVDNLPVVPREKFEKLEGVIRKIYSQIGVIKEEGLWMPMDPETHKTLGYCFIAYNTVQEAELAKEKTNGYKLDRSHIFAVNMFEDFDRFMKVPDQWAPPETKLYTPGENLQHWLTDEKARDQFVIRAGSDTEVFWNDARHLKPEPVYRRTFWTESFVQWSPMGTYLATIHRQGAQLWGGASTFNRLMRYAHPQVKLIDFSPSEKYLVTYSSHEPSNPRDPQRVVINLFDARTGKVMRDFKGSADDFTVGGTGGVTGVPWPVFKWGGGKEDKYFARLGKNVISVYETETFSLIDKKSLKVENVVDFCWSPTDPILALFVPELGGGNQPARVSLVQMPGKEELRQKNLFSVSDCKMYWQSNGDYLAVKVDRYTKTKKSTYTGFELFRIKERDIPIEVLELENKNDKIIAFAWEPKGHRFAVIHGDNPRPDISFYTMKSGNNTVKVSKLTTLKGKQANALFWSPGGKYVILAGLKNFNGQLEFYNVDELETMATAEHFMATDIEWDPTGRYVATVVTSVHHEMENGFNIWSFNGKLLYRIMKDHFFQVMEPSSGTDAYF
;
A
#
# COMPACT_ATOMS: atom_id res chain seq x y z
N MET A 1 -6.64 -26.16 20.58
CA MET A 1 -7.26 -27.14 21.49
C MET A 1 -8.49 -26.48 22.12
N ALA A 2 -9.65 -26.60 21.46
CA ALA A 2 -10.99 -26.58 22.05
C ALA A 2 -12.05 -26.65 20.92
N ASP A 3 -11.92 -27.61 19.98
CA ASP A 3 -13.10 -28.06 19.23
C ASP A 3 -13.77 -29.11 20.12
N VAL A 4 -14.57 -28.64 21.06
CA VAL A 4 -15.58 -29.50 21.69
C VAL A 4 -16.66 -29.61 20.63
N SER A 5 -16.71 -30.76 19.95
CA SER A 5 -17.67 -30.96 18.85
C SER A 5 -19.09 -30.71 19.38
N VAL A 6 -19.82 -29.86 18.68
CA VAL A 6 -21.23 -29.52 18.95
C VAL A 6 -22.07 -30.79 19.13
N GLU A 7 -21.67 -31.86 18.43
CA GLU A 7 -22.19 -33.21 18.50
C GLU A 7 -22.13 -33.81 19.92
N ALA A 8 -21.02 -33.65 20.63
CA ALA A 8 -20.85 -34.19 21.99
C ALA A 8 -21.73 -33.49 23.02
N LEU A 9 -22.01 -32.20 22.82
CA LEU A 9 -22.91 -31.43 23.68
C LEU A 9 -24.37 -31.76 23.40
N ALA A 10 -24.73 -32.00 22.14
CA ALA A 10 -26.08 -32.42 21.73
C ALA A 10 -26.44 -33.81 22.29
N GLU A 11 -25.50 -34.75 22.25
CA GLU A 11 -25.67 -36.09 22.82
C GLU A 11 -25.86 -36.04 24.35
N GLN A 12 -25.13 -35.15 25.04
CA GLN A 12 -25.24 -34.95 26.49
C GLN A 12 -26.58 -34.35 26.91
N LEU A 13 -27.22 -33.57 26.04
CA LEU A 13 -28.52 -32.93 26.28
C LEU A 13 -29.71 -33.78 25.81
N GLY A 14 -29.46 -34.97 25.23
CA GLY A 14 -30.51 -35.87 24.74
C GLY A 14 -31.25 -35.33 23.53
N ILE A 15 -30.58 -34.49 22.73
CA ILE A 15 -31.13 -33.83 21.56
C ILE A 15 -30.70 -34.59 20.32
N ASP A 16 -31.66 -35.17 19.59
CA ASP A 16 -31.39 -35.93 18.38
C ASP A 16 -31.16 -34.97 17.19
N TYR A 17 -29.92 -34.86 16.74
CA TYR A 17 -29.47 -33.85 15.75
C TYR A 17 -30.10 -34.07 14.36
N LEU A 18 -30.60 -35.28 14.09
CA LEU A 18 -31.25 -35.66 12.82
C LEU A 18 -32.70 -35.17 12.71
N ASP A 19 -33.34 -34.82 13.83
CA ASP A 19 -34.74 -34.36 13.89
C ASP A 19 -34.87 -32.83 13.97
N ILE A 20 -33.75 -32.10 13.99
CA ILE A 20 -33.74 -30.63 14.01
C ILE A 20 -33.57 -30.10 12.60
N ASP A 21 -34.66 -29.58 12.05
CA ASP A 21 -34.63 -28.76 10.84
C ASP A 21 -34.01 -27.38 11.21
N VAL A 22 -32.69 -27.28 11.06
CA VAL A 22 -31.92 -26.06 11.34
C VAL A 22 -32.39 -24.87 10.52
N ASP A 23 -33.01 -25.11 9.36
CA ASP A 23 -33.57 -24.06 8.49
C ASP A 23 -34.92 -23.52 9.01
N SER A 24 -35.55 -24.20 9.98
CA SER A 24 -36.82 -23.79 10.61
C SER A 24 -36.65 -22.86 11.82
N VAL A 25 -35.41 -22.64 12.28
CA VAL A 25 -35.11 -21.79 13.45
C VAL A 25 -35.12 -20.31 13.03
N GLN A 26 -36.26 -19.65 13.21
CA GLN A 26 -36.34 -18.19 13.10
C GLN A 26 -36.01 -17.53 14.45
N LEU A 27 -34.94 -16.74 14.49
CA LEU A 27 -34.65 -15.86 15.63
C LEU A 27 -35.65 -14.68 15.68
N PRO A 28 -36.02 -14.20 16.87
CA PRO A 28 -36.88 -13.03 17.01
C PRO A 28 -36.21 -11.79 16.40
N PRO A 29 -36.99 -10.87 15.78
CA PRO A 29 -36.43 -9.70 15.10
C PRO A 29 -35.63 -8.82 16.07
N GLY A 30 -34.33 -8.64 15.79
CA GLY A 30 -33.47 -7.67 16.49
C GLY A 30 -32.50 -8.23 17.54
N GLU A 31 -32.47 -9.54 17.80
CA GLU A 31 -31.41 -10.16 18.62
C GLU A 31 -30.28 -10.72 17.72
N THR A 32 -29.28 -9.89 17.44
CA THR A 32 -27.96 -10.36 17.02
C THR A 32 -27.19 -10.70 18.28
N VAL A 33 -26.89 -11.97 18.51
CA VAL A 33 -26.25 -12.51 19.73
C VAL A 33 -24.78 -12.08 19.83
N GLY A 34 -24.51 -10.76 19.81
CA GLY A 34 -23.19 -10.15 19.81
C GLY A 34 -22.38 -10.35 18.52
N ILE A 35 -22.90 -11.04 17.51
CA ILE A 35 -22.24 -11.28 16.22
C ILE A 35 -22.72 -10.20 15.24
N LEU A 36 -21.87 -9.22 14.98
CA LEU A 36 -22.03 -8.29 13.87
C LEU A 36 -21.68 -9.04 12.58
N SER A 37 -22.64 -9.13 11.64
CA SER A 37 -22.35 -9.58 10.28
C SER A 37 -21.54 -8.49 9.57
N ASP A 38 -20.32 -8.83 9.17
CA ASP A 38 -19.34 -7.90 8.58
C ASP A 38 -19.73 -7.45 7.15
N ASP A 39 -20.79 -8.05 6.59
CA ASP A 39 -21.26 -7.85 5.21
C ASP A 39 -22.30 -6.73 5.06
N ASP A 40 -22.94 -6.26 6.13
CA ASP A 40 -23.95 -5.19 6.02
C ASP A 40 -23.35 -3.81 5.67
N ASN A 41 -22.04 -3.63 5.86
CA ASN A 41 -21.31 -2.42 5.45
C ASN A 41 -20.87 -2.45 3.97
N LEU A 42 -20.95 -3.59 3.28
CA LEU A 42 -20.51 -3.76 1.88
C LEU A 42 -21.56 -3.30 0.85
N TYR A 43 -22.81 -3.07 1.27
CA TYR A 43 -23.93 -2.77 0.36
C TYR A 43 -24.40 -1.31 0.33
N GLN A 44 -23.67 -0.38 0.96
CA GLN A 44 -23.81 1.03 0.60
C GLN A 44 -22.95 1.29 -0.64
N GLU A 45 -23.43 0.82 -1.80
CA GLU A 45 -23.11 1.45 -3.08
C GLU A 45 -23.64 2.89 -3.00
N ASP A 46 -22.83 3.81 -2.48
CA ASP A 46 -22.98 5.22 -2.82
C ASP A 46 -22.66 5.29 -4.32
N ASP A 47 -23.69 5.10 -5.15
CA ASP A 47 -23.69 5.52 -6.53
C ASP A 47 -23.38 7.02 -6.52
N LEU A 48 -22.10 7.34 -6.69
CA LEU A 48 -21.62 8.69 -6.99
C LEU A 48 -22.14 9.04 -8.38
N GLU A 49 -23.41 9.45 -8.44
CA GLU A 49 -24.06 9.94 -9.64
C GLU A 49 -23.26 11.13 -10.18
N LEU A 50 -22.88 11.03 -11.44
CA LEU A 50 -22.18 12.05 -12.19
C LEU A 50 -23.11 13.27 -12.30
N ASP A 51 -22.65 14.41 -11.80
CA ASP A 51 -23.32 15.71 -11.88
C ASP A 51 -23.65 16.02 -13.35
N THR A 52 -24.92 15.85 -13.73
CA THR A 52 -25.40 16.24 -15.04
C THR A 52 -25.63 17.75 -15.00
N GLY A 53 -25.30 18.49 -16.05
CA GLY A 53 -25.36 19.97 -16.06
C GLY A 53 -26.77 20.60 -15.89
N PHE A 54 -27.75 19.87 -15.37
CA PHE A 54 -29.15 20.26 -15.19
C PHE A 54 -29.62 20.31 -13.71
N GLY A 55 -28.73 20.10 -12.73
CA GLY A 55 -29.05 20.17 -11.30
C GLY A 55 -29.63 21.52 -10.81
N ASN A 56 -29.61 22.57 -11.63
CA ASN A 56 -30.23 23.87 -11.35
C ASN A 56 -31.66 24.03 -11.89
N ILE A 57 -32.27 22.97 -12.44
CA ILE A 57 -33.62 22.97 -13.00
C ILE A 57 -34.57 22.17 -12.11
N ILE A 58 -35.70 22.78 -11.77
CA ILE A 58 -36.81 22.10 -11.08
C ILE A 58 -38.01 21.92 -12.03
N ILE A 59 -38.77 20.84 -11.79
CA ILE A 59 -40.04 20.55 -12.43
C ILE A 59 -41.16 20.75 -11.41
N VAL A 60 -42.17 21.52 -11.77
CA VAL A 60 -43.34 21.80 -10.93
C VAL A 60 -44.57 21.22 -11.60
N ASP A 61 -45.16 20.20 -10.99
CA ASP A 61 -46.38 19.51 -11.43
C ASP A 61 -47.63 20.04 -10.71
N ASN A 62 -48.81 19.65 -11.22
CA ASN A 62 -50.15 20.02 -10.74
C ASN A 62 -50.48 21.52 -10.88
N LEU A 63 -49.99 22.17 -11.93
CA LEU A 63 -50.42 23.52 -12.29
C LEU A 63 -51.81 23.52 -12.95
N PRO A 64 -52.61 24.59 -12.76
CA PRO A 64 -53.89 24.73 -13.45
C PRO A 64 -53.77 24.66 -14.98
N VAL A 65 -54.60 23.82 -15.60
CA VAL A 65 -54.73 23.73 -17.06
C VAL A 65 -55.53 24.91 -17.57
N VAL A 66 -54.87 25.84 -18.26
CA VAL A 66 -55.46 27.10 -18.73
C VAL A 66 -55.35 27.25 -20.25
N PRO A 67 -56.34 27.87 -20.91
CA PRO A 67 -56.24 28.25 -22.32
C PRO A 67 -55.31 29.45 -22.50
N ARG A 68 -54.79 29.64 -23.73
CA ARG A 68 -53.81 30.69 -24.10
C ARG A 68 -54.11 32.09 -23.56
N GLU A 69 -55.37 32.50 -23.49
CA GLU A 69 -55.78 33.82 -22.97
C GLU A 69 -55.45 34.05 -21.48
N LYS A 70 -55.31 32.97 -20.71
CA LYS A 70 -54.99 33.01 -19.27
C LYS A 70 -53.54 32.59 -18.97
N PHE A 71 -52.76 32.25 -20.00
CA PHE A 71 -51.38 31.80 -19.88
C PHE A 71 -50.49 32.86 -19.22
N GLU A 72 -50.50 34.10 -19.72
CA GLU A 72 -49.69 35.20 -19.17
C GLU A 72 -50.02 35.49 -17.70
N LYS A 73 -51.28 35.30 -17.30
CA LYS A 73 -51.71 35.47 -15.91
C LYS A 73 -51.17 34.37 -15.00
N LEU A 74 -51.20 33.12 -15.47
CA LEU A 74 -50.65 31.98 -14.72
C LEU A 74 -49.12 32.08 -14.63
N GLU A 75 -48.46 32.43 -15.72
CA GLU A 75 -47.02 32.67 -15.75
C GLU A 75 -46.60 33.76 -14.76
N GLY A 76 -47.32 34.88 -14.73
CA GLY A 76 -47.07 35.97 -13.78
C GLY A 76 -47.23 35.55 -12.32
N VAL A 77 -48.19 34.68 -12.01
CA VAL A 77 -48.40 34.14 -10.66
C VAL A 77 -47.25 33.21 -10.25
N ILE A 78 -46.88 32.26 -11.12
CA ILE A 78 -45.78 31.32 -10.87
C ILE A 78 -44.46 32.08 -10.72
N ARG A 79 -44.17 33.01 -11.64
CA ARG A 79 -42.98 33.86 -11.57
C ARG A 79 -42.93 34.62 -10.24
N LYS A 80 -44.04 35.20 -9.78
CA LYS A 80 -44.09 35.93 -8.50
C LYS A 80 -43.81 35.03 -7.30
N ILE A 81 -44.29 33.79 -7.29
CA ILE A 81 -44.05 32.83 -6.20
C ILE A 81 -42.58 32.42 -6.16
N TYR A 82 -42.03 32.01 -7.31
CA TYR A 82 -40.67 31.47 -7.38
C TYR A 82 -39.57 32.56 -7.36
N SER A 83 -39.88 33.79 -7.77
CA SER A 83 -38.97 34.96 -7.61
C SER A 83 -38.83 35.44 -6.16
N GLN A 84 -39.70 35.03 -5.23
CA GLN A 84 -39.50 35.31 -3.80
C GLN A 84 -38.45 34.39 -3.16
N ILE A 85 -38.12 33.28 -3.82
CA ILE A 85 -37.25 32.24 -3.26
C ILE A 85 -35.84 32.33 -3.86
N GLY A 86 -35.73 32.62 -5.16
CA GLY A 86 -34.46 32.77 -5.85
C GLY A 86 -34.57 33.56 -7.15
N VAL A 87 -33.42 33.88 -7.76
CA VAL A 87 -33.38 34.62 -9.02
C VAL A 87 -33.54 33.63 -10.19
N ILE A 88 -34.69 33.69 -10.86
CA ILE A 88 -34.96 32.91 -12.07
C ILE A 88 -34.12 33.48 -13.22
N LYS A 89 -33.46 32.62 -14.00
CA LYS A 89 -32.67 33.01 -15.17
C LYS A 89 -33.54 33.72 -16.22
N GLU A 90 -32.95 34.58 -17.07
CA GLU A 90 -33.65 35.16 -18.22
C GLU A 90 -34.18 34.02 -19.12
N GLU A 91 -35.48 34.06 -19.45
CA GLU A 91 -36.24 32.96 -20.10
C GLU A 91 -36.21 31.60 -19.37
N GLY A 92 -35.84 31.57 -18.09
CA GLY A 92 -35.71 30.35 -17.29
C GLY A 92 -37.01 29.73 -16.81
N LEU A 93 -38.18 30.29 -17.13
CA LEU A 93 -39.50 29.71 -16.82
C LEU A 93 -40.14 29.23 -18.11
N TRP A 94 -40.27 27.91 -18.27
CA TRP A 94 -40.86 27.32 -19.46
C TRP A 94 -42.09 26.48 -19.10
N MET A 95 -43.21 26.77 -19.77
CA MET A 95 -44.48 26.04 -19.61
C MET A 95 -44.91 25.46 -20.95
N PRO A 96 -44.88 24.12 -21.12
CA PRO A 96 -45.32 23.50 -22.35
C PRO A 96 -46.84 23.60 -22.54
N MET A 97 -47.23 23.79 -23.79
CA MET A 97 -48.62 23.83 -24.24
C MET A 97 -48.87 22.68 -25.21
N ASP A 98 -50.05 22.08 -25.11
CA ASP A 98 -50.52 21.05 -26.03
C ASP A 98 -50.74 21.65 -27.44
N PRO A 99 -50.08 21.10 -28.48
CA PRO A 99 -50.23 21.54 -29.87
C PRO A 99 -51.67 21.46 -30.41
N GLU A 100 -52.49 20.53 -29.91
CA GLU A 100 -53.84 20.28 -30.46
C GLU A 100 -54.93 21.08 -29.73
N THR A 101 -54.84 21.16 -28.40
CA THR A 101 -55.89 21.78 -27.56
C THR A 101 -55.59 23.23 -27.18
N HIS A 102 -54.37 23.72 -27.44
CA HIS A 102 -53.89 25.05 -27.05
C HIS A 102 -54.07 25.36 -25.55
N LYS A 103 -53.98 24.33 -24.70
CA LYS A 103 -54.03 24.43 -23.23
C LYS A 103 -52.67 24.06 -22.63
N THR A 104 -52.38 24.55 -21.42
CA THR A 104 -51.18 24.15 -20.68
C THR A 104 -51.24 22.69 -20.25
N LEU A 105 -50.10 21.99 -20.25
CA LEU A 105 -50.04 20.56 -19.87
C LEU A 105 -50.00 20.32 -18.35
N GLY A 106 -50.11 21.39 -17.54
CA GLY A 106 -50.20 21.28 -16.09
C GLY A 106 -48.86 21.12 -15.35
N TYR A 107 -47.73 21.34 -16.04
CA TYR A 107 -46.40 21.38 -15.43
C TYR A 107 -45.53 22.51 -15.99
N CYS A 108 -44.49 22.90 -15.27
CA CYS A 108 -43.51 23.88 -15.73
C CYS A 108 -42.08 23.53 -15.31
N PHE A 109 -41.11 24.10 -16.04
CA PHE A 109 -39.69 24.02 -15.72
C PHE A 109 -39.19 25.39 -15.27
N ILE A 110 -38.41 25.40 -14.20
CA ILE A 110 -37.82 26.62 -13.65
C ILE A 110 -36.32 26.42 -13.50
N ALA A 111 -35.54 27.23 -14.21
CA ALA A 111 -34.09 27.25 -14.15
C ALA A 111 -33.58 28.40 -13.26
N TYR A 112 -32.83 28.03 -12.23
CA TYR A 112 -32.15 28.95 -11.33
C TYR A 112 -30.69 29.17 -11.74
N ASN A 113 -30.05 30.20 -11.17
CA ASN A 113 -28.64 30.46 -11.41
C ASN A 113 -27.73 29.48 -10.64
N THR A 114 -28.21 28.96 -9.51
CA THR A 114 -27.45 28.03 -8.66
C THR A 114 -28.27 26.80 -8.27
N VAL A 115 -27.59 25.67 -8.04
CA VAL A 115 -28.22 24.40 -7.58
C VAL A 115 -28.85 24.56 -6.19
N GLN A 116 -28.21 25.32 -5.31
CA GLN A 116 -28.71 25.59 -3.95
C GLN A 116 -30.06 26.35 -3.95
N GLU A 117 -30.27 27.27 -4.91
CA GLU A 117 -31.55 27.96 -5.08
C GLU A 117 -32.66 27.01 -5.56
N ALA A 118 -32.32 26.05 -6.44
CA ALA A 118 -33.24 25.02 -6.92
C ALA A 118 -33.68 24.06 -5.79
N GLU A 119 -32.73 23.62 -4.95
CA GLU A 119 -33.02 22.80 -3.76
C GLU A 119 -33.92 23.54 -2.75
N LEU A 120 -33.60 24.80 -2.46
CA LEU A 120 -34.40 25.64 -1.56
C LEU A 120 -35.80 25.89 -2.10
N ALA A 121 -35.94 26.03 -3.43
CA ALA A 121 -37.24 26.13 -4.09
C ALA A 121 -38.04 24.84 -3.91
N LYS A 122 -37.44 23.67 -4.15
CA LYS A 122 -38.07 22.36 -3.92
C LYS A 122 -38.56 22.21 -2.49
N GLU A 123 -37.73 22.47 -1.49
CA GLU A 123 -38.11 22.33 -0.07
C GLU A 123 -39.28 23.23 0.34
N LYS A 124 -39.33 24.47 -0.17
CA LYS A 124 -40.35 25.44 0.23
C LYS A 124 -41.66 25.32 -0.54
N THR A 125 -41.63 24.81 -1.78
CA THR A 125 -42.78 24.82 -2.68
C THR A 125 -43.39 23.44 -2.91
N ASN A 126 -42.70 22.37 -2.55
CA ASN A 126 -43.29 21.03 -2.58
C ASN A 126 -44.42 20.92 -1.53
N GLY A 127 -45.64 20.63 -1.97
CA GLY A 127 -46.85 20.62 -1.13
C GLY A 127 -47.53 21.99 -0.97
N TYR A 128 -47.08 23.02 -1.68
CA TYR A 128 -47.72 24.34 -1.65
C TYR A 128 -49.11 24.30 -2.30
N LYS A 129 -50.13 24.78 -1.59
CA LYS A 129 -51.52 24.80 -2.06
C LYS A 129 -51.81 26.12 -2.77
N LEU A 130 -51.89 26.09 -4.10
CA LEU A 130 -52.31 27.25 -4.89
C LEU A 130 -53.83 27.47 -4.77
N ASP A 131 -54.60 26.39 -4.82
CA ASP A 131 -56.03 26.37 -4.51
C ASP A 131 -56.45 25.02 -3.89
N ARG A 132 -57.77 24.74 -3.78
CA ARG A 132 -58.29 23.50 -3.17
C ARG A 132 -57.99 22.24 -4.00
N SER A 133 -57.72 22.40 -5.29
CA SER A 133 -57.51 21.33 -6.28
C SER A 133 -56.06 21.20 -6.76
N HIS A 134 -55.25 22.26 -6.64
CA HIS A 134 -53.88 22.33 -7.17
C HIS A 134 -52.88 22.47 -6.02
N ILE A 135 -52.21 21.35 -5.74
CA ILE A 135 -51.13 21.25 -4.76
C ILE A 135 -49.86 20.96 -5.55
N PHE A 136 -48.89 21.87 -5.50
CA PHE A 136 -47.64 21.73 -6.25
C PHE A 136 -46.88 20.49 -5.79
N ALA A 137 -46.42 19.70 -6.76
CA ALA A 137 -45.41 18.67 -6.54
C ALA A 137 -44.14 19.12 -7.26
N VAL A 138 -43.02 19.20 -6.54
CA VAL A 138 -41.79 19.81 -7.06
C VAL A 138 -40.66 18.79 -6.98
N ASN A 139 -40.07 18.48 -8.13
CA ASN A 139 -39.00 17.50 -8.29
C ASN A 139 -37.78 18.15 -8.95
N MET A 140 -36.58 17.63 -8.70
CA MET A 140 -35.39 18.07 -9.46
C MET A 140 -35.43 17.41 -10.83
N PHE A 141 -34.89 18.08 -11.85
CA PHE A 141 -34.81 17.50 -13.20
C PHE A 141 -33.96 16.22 -13.24
N GLU A 142 -32.90 16.14 -12.43
CA GLU A 142 -32.03 14.96 -12.34
C GLU A 142 -32.73 13.73 -11.75
N ASP A 143 -33.72 13.96 -10.87
CA ASP A 143 -34.51 12.88 -10.28
C ASP A 143 -35.39 12.17 -11.34
N PHE A 144 -35.57 12.76 -12.54
CA PHE A 144 -36.44 12.21 -13.58
C PHE A 144 -35.99 10.85 -14.09
N ASP A 145 -34.69 10.69 -14.40
CA ASP A 145 -34.13 9.42 -14.88
C ASP A 145 -34.17 8.35 -13.78
N ARG A 146 -34.03 8.76 -12.52
CA ARG A 146 -34.17 7.88 -11.36
C ARG A 146 -35.61 7.39 -11.23
N PHE A 147 -36.59 8.28 -11.31
CA PHE A 147 -38.01 7.93 -11.22
C PHE A 147 -38.50 7.10 -12.41
N MET A 148 -38.01 7.35 -13.63
CA MET A 148 -38.33 6.51 -14.80
C MET A 148 -37.84 5.06 -14.65
N LYS A 149 -36.77 4.83 -13.88
CA LYS A 149 -36.25 3.48 -13.62
C LYS A 149 -36.97 2.75 -12.50
N VAL A 150 -37.80 3.44 -11.70
CA VAL A 150 -38.58 2.80 -10.64
C VAL A 150 -39.73 2.03 -11.29
N PRO A 151 -39.79 0.69 -11.13
CA PRO A 151 -40.93 -0.08 -11.62
C PRO A 151 -42.20 0.24 -10.84
N ASP A 152 -43.35 0.29 -11.54
CA ASP A 152 -44.66 0.59 -10.95
C ASP A 152 -45.14 -0.44 -9.91
N GLN A 153 -44.54 -1.63 -9.91
CA GLN A 153 -44.85 -2.71 -8.97
C GLN A 153 -43.69 -2.90 -8.00
N TRP A 154 -43.97 -2.74 -6.70
CA TRP A 154 -43.01 -3.06 -5.66
C TRP A 154 -42.71 -4.56 -5.68
N ALA A 155 -41.47 -4.90 -5.96
CA ALA A 155 -40.92 -6.23 -5.73
C ALA A 155 -40.02 -6.16 -4.49
N PRO A 156 -40.06 -7.16 -3.59
CA PRO A 156 -39.07 -7.27 -2.54
C PRO A 156 -37.67 -7.33 -3.20
N PRO A 157 -36.66 -6.64 -2.63
CA PRO A 157 -35.32 -6.66 -3.20
C PRO A 157 -34.87 -8.11 -3.33
N GLU A 158 -34.41 -8.48 -4.53
CA GLU A 158 -33.81 -9.79 -4.73
C GLU A 158 -32.63 -9.89 -3.78
N THR A 159 -32.71 -10.82 -2.81
CA THR A 159 -31.56 -11.16 -1.99
C THR A 159 -30.52 -11.71 -2.95
N LYS A 160 -29.50 -10.91 -3.25
CA LYS A 160 -28.35 -11.38 -4.03
C LYS A 160 -27.86 -12.64 -3.32
N LEU A 161 -27.97 -13.79 -3.99
CA LEU A 161 -27.44 -15.04 -3.46
C LEU A 161 -25.98 -14.81 -3.09
N TYR A 162 -25.62 -15.15 -1.85
CA TYR A 162 -24.23 -15.05 -1.40
C TYR A 162 -23.36 -15.87 -2.35
N THR A 163 -22.62 -15.19 -3.20
CA THR A 163 -21.54 -15.80 -3.96
C THR A 163 -20.31 -15.71 -3.07
N PRO A 164 -19.76 -16.84 -2.59
CA PRO A 164 -18.51 -16.82 -1.85
C PRO A 164 -17.48 -16.05 -2.66
N GLY A 165 -16.80 -15.10 -2.03
CA GLY A 165 -15.70 -14.38 -2.68
C GLY A 165 -14.71 -15.38 -3.27
N GLU A 166 -14.18 -15.08 -4.45
CA GLU A 166 -13.14 -15.91 -5.07
C GLU A 166 -11.96 -16.04 -4.09
N ASN A 167 -11.43 -17.26 -3.93
CA ASN A 167 -10.31 -17.47 -3.03
C ASN A 167 -9.06 -16.73 -3.56
N LEU A 168 -8.76 -15.58 -2.94
CA LEU A 168 -7.63 -14.72 -3.31
C LEU A 168 -6.27 -15.40 -3.06
N GLN A 169 -6.24 -16.43 -2.21
CA GLN A 169 -5.06 -17.22 -1.88
C GLN A 169 -5.03 -18.56 -2.61
N HIS A 170 -5.90 -18.80 -3.59
CA HIS A 170 -5.92 -20.04 -4.35
C HIS A 170 -4.56 -20.38 -4.97
N TRP A 171 -3.76 -19.36 -5.32
CA TRP A 171 -2.44 -19.58 -5.90
C TRP A 171 -1.49 -20.34 -4.95
N LEU A 172 -1.67 -20.22 -3.63
CA LEU A 172 -0.93 -21.00 -2.62
C LEU A 172 -1.34 -22.49 -2.60
N THR A 173 -2.51 -22.83 -3.12
CA THR A 173 -3.04 -24.20 -3.16
C THR A 173 -2.70 -24.95 -4.45
N ASP A 174 -1.86 -24.38 -5.32
CA ASP A 174 -1.41 -25.03 -6.55
C ASP A 174 -0.72 -26.37 -6.24
N GLU A 175 -1.22 -27.47 -6.80
CA GLU A 175 -0.70 -28.83 -6.55
C GLU A 175 0.78 -28.98 -6.94
N LYS A 176 1.24 -28.16 -7.90
CA LYS A 176 2.62 -28.14 -8.37
C LYS A 176 3.51 -27.19 -7.55
N ALA A 177 2.93 -26.45 -6.60
CA ALA A 177 3.58 -25.40 -5.82
C ALA A 177 4.43 -24.49 -6.71
N ARG A 178 3.83 -24.02 -7.81
CA ARG A 178 4.45 -23.05 -8.71
C ARG A 178 4.29 -21.65 -8.14
N ASP A 179 5.21 -20.78 -8.50
CA ASP A 179 5.19 -19.39 -8.08
C ASP A 179 4.64 -18.51 -9.22
N GLN A 180 3.81 -17.53 -8.90
CA GLN A 180 3.34 -16.55 -9.89
C GLN A 180 4.33 -15.40 -10.00
N PHE A 181 4.36 -14.70 -11.12
CA PHE A 181 5.06 -13.42 -11.24
C PHE A 181 4.35 -12.53 -12.25
N VAL A 182 4.42 -11.21 -12.03
CA VAL A 182 3.87 -10.22 -12.96
C VAL A 182 5.00 -9.60 -13.75
N ILE A 183 4.77 -9.37 -15.05
CA ILE A 183 5.65 -8.57 -15.88
C ILE A 183 4.90 -7.41 -16.49
N ARG A 184 5.60 -6.29 -16.65
CA ARG A 184 5.16 -5.12 -17.40
C ARG A 184 6.13 -4.85 -18.54
N ALA A 185 5.63 -4.95 -19.77
CA ALA A 185 6.41 -4.66 -20.97
C ALA A 185 5.57 -3.81 -21.94
N GLY A 186 6.09 -2.64 -22.30
CA GLY A 186 5.36 -1.67 -23.13
C GLY A 186 4.01 -1.29 -22.49
N SER A 187 2.93 -1.55 -23.22
CA SER A 187 1.55 -1.30 -22.76
C SER A 187 0.90 -2.52 -22.09
N ASP A 188 1.59 -3.66 -22.06
CA ASP A 188 1.03 -4.92 -21.60
C ASP A 188 1.48 -5.26 -20.18
N THR A 189 0.52 -5.70 -19.38
CA THR A 189 0.75 -6.33 -18.09
C THR A 189 0.30 -7.77 -18.17
N GLU A 190 1.20 -8.69 -17.82
CA GLU A 190 1.01 -10.13 -17.95
C GLU A 190 1.39 -10.82 -16.63
N VAL A 191 0.57 -11.76 -16.18
CA VAL A 191 0.84 -12.62 -15.03
C VAL A 191 1.14 -14.03 -15.54
N PHE A 192 2.20 -14.62 -15.01
CA PHE A 192 2.70 -15.94 -15.40
C PHE A 192 2.84 -16.85 -14.18
N TRP A 193 2.69 -18.16 -14.39
CA TRP A 193 3.27 -19.18 -13.51
C TRP A 193 4.69 -19.50 -13.95
N ASN A 194 5.58 -19.67 -12.97
CA ASN A 194 6.90 -20.22 -13.19
C ASN A 194 6.84 -21.77 -13.26
N ASP A 195 6.75 -22.32 -14.48
CA ASP A 195 6.90 -23.76 -14.69
C ASP A 195 8.36 -24.14 -14.98
N ALA A 196 9.11 -24.26 -13.89
CA ALA A 196 10.51 -24.67 -13.92
C ALA A 196 10.73 -26.07 -14.52
N ARG A 197 9.73 -26.96 -14.53
CA ARG A 197 9.88 -28.32 -15.08
C ARG A 197 9.85 -28.30 -16.60
N HIS A 198 9.00 -27.45 -17.19
CA HIS A 198 8.91 -27.26 -18.62
C HIS A 198 9.86 -26.18 -19.16
N LEU A 199 10.64 -25.53 -18.27
CA LEU A 199 11.59 -24.46 -18.59
C LEU A 199 10.94 -23.31 -19.37
N LYS A 200 9.67 -23.02 -19.07
CA LYS A 200 8.89 -21.98 -19.72
C LYS A 200 7.87 -21.41 -18.74
N PRO A 201 7.55 -20.12 -18.82
CA PRO A 201 6.44 -19.59 -18.05
C PRO A 201 5.10 -19.92 -18.73
N GLU A 202 4.07 -20.11 -17.92
CA GLU A 202 2.71 -20.35 -18.38
C GLU A 202 1.86 -19.09 -18.15
N PRO A 203 1.26 -18.47 -19.18
CA PRO A 203 0.47 -17.26 -19.02
C PRO A 203 -0.83 -17.56 -18.27
N VAL A 204 -1.11 -16.78 -17.22
CA VAL A 204 -2.37 -16.83 -16.45
C VAL A 204 -3.34 -15.79 -16.99
N TYR A 205 -2.88 -14.55 -17.03
CA TYR A 205 -3.73 -13.42 -17.38
C TYR A 205 -2.91 -12.36 -18.10
N ARG A 206 -3.49 -11.75 -19.13
CA ARG A 206 -2.86 -10.69 -19.92
C ARG A 206 -3.88 -9.60 -20.18
N ARG A 207 -3.47 -8.35 -19.93
CA ARG A 207 -4.29 -7.18 -20.25
C ARG A 207 -3.44 -6.03 -20.77
N THR A 208 -3.82 -5.54 -21.94
CA THR A 208 -3.30 -4.30 -22.55
C THR A 208 -3.83 -3.09 -21.78
N PHE A 209 -2.98 -2.10 -21.51
CA PHE A 209 -3.28 -0.86 -20.78
C PHE A 209 -3.91 -1.10 -19.40
N TRP A 210 -3.42 -2.12 -18.69
CA TRP A 210 -3.93 -2.43 -17.34
C TRP A 210 -3.49 -1.39 -16.30
N THR A 211 -2.35 -0.74 -16.51
CA THR A 211 -1.82 0.34 -15.67
C THR A 211 -1.22 1.42 -16.57
N GLU A 212 -1.29 2.68 -16.15
CA GLU A 212 -0.64 3.80 -16.85
C GLU A 212 0.81 3.99 -16.36
N SER A 213 1.04 3.72 -15.06
CA SER A 213 2.35 3.76 -14.41
C SER A 213 2.76 2.32 -14.05
N PHE A 214 3.32 2.04 -12.87
CA PHE A 214 3.80 0.69 -12.52
C PHE A 214 2.71 -0.25 -11.99
N VAL A 215 3.11 -1.49 -11.69
CA VAL A 215 2.32 -2.48 -10.95
C VAL A 215 3.04 -2.86 -9.67
N GLN A 216 2.31 -3.23 -8.63
CA GLN A 216 2.91 -3.66 -7.37
C GLN A 216 2.07 -4.76 -6.72
N TRP A 217 2.71 -5.87 -6.38
CA TRP A 217 2.11 -6.88 -5.51
C TRP A 217 2.07 -6.39 -4.08
N SER A 218 1.01 -6.75 -3.38
CA SER A 218 0.93 -6.54 -1.94
C SER A 218 1.93 -7.47 -1.21
N PRO A 219 2.35 -7.10 0.01
CA PRO A 219 3.37 -7.82 0.80
C PRO A 219 3.15 -9.32 1.02
N MET A 220 1.92 -9.82 1.01
CA MET A 220 1.58 -11.25 1.12
C MET A 220 1.11 -11.86 -0.21
N GLY A 221 1.16 -11.10 -1.30
CA GLY A 221 0.84 -11.59 -2.64
C GLY A 221 -0.66 -11.79 -2.90
N THR A 222 -1.53 -11.27 -2.04
CA THR A 222 -2.99 -11.43 -2.19
C THR A 222 -3.57 -10.48 -3.23
N TYR A 223 -3.00 -9.27 -3.35
CA TYR A 223 -3.52 -8.19 -4.19
C TYR A 223 -2.48 -7.72 -5.19
N LEU A 224 -2.93 -7.43 -6.41
CA LEU A 224 -2.15 -6.71 -7.40
C LEU A 224 -2.68 -5.28 -7.51
N ALA A 225 -1.82 -4.28 -7.29
CA ALA A 225 -2.15 -2.88 -7.46
C ALA A 225 -1.77 -2.36 -8.85
N THR A 226 -2.67 -1.58 -9.45
CA THR A 226 -2.43 -0.83 -10.70
C THR A 226 -2.70 0.65 -10.48
N ILE A 227 -1.94 1.50 -11.17
CA ILE A 227 -1.98 2.95 -11.00
C ILE A 227 -2.54 3.62 -12.26
N HIS A 228 -3.52 4.49 -12.05
CA HIS A 228 -4.23 5.24 -13.08
C HIS A 228 -4.28 6.72 -12.71
N ARG A 229 -4.44 7.62 -13.68
CA ARG A 229 -4.58 9.06 -13.42
C ARG A 229 -5.72 9.39 -12.45
N GLN A 230 -6.77 8.59 -12.42
CA GLN A 230 -7.93 8.78 -11.53
C GLN A 230 -7.71 8.21 -10.12
N GLY A 231 -6.71 7.34 -9.90
CA GLY A 231 -6.59 6.57 -8.65
C GLY A 231 -5.79 5.29 -8.76
N ALA A 232 -5.76 4.53 -7.66
CA ALA A 232 -5.26 3.16 -7.64
C ALA A 232 -6.42 2.16 -7.72
N GLN A 233 -6.16 0.98 -8.26
CA GLN A 233 -7.13 -0.13 -8.29
C GLN A 233 -6.44 -1.40 -7.79
N LEU A 234 -7.14 -2.18 -6.97
CA LEU A 234 -6.70 -3.49 -6.51
C LEU A 234 -7.44 -4.60 -7.27
N TRP A 235 -6.67 -5.60 -7.65
CA TRP A 235 -7.12 -6.77 -8.37
C TRP A 235 -6.76 -8.01 -7.55
N GLY A 236 -7.59 -9.03 -7.64
CA GLY A 236 -7.32 -10.32 -7.02
C GLY A 236 -8.19 -11.42 -7.64
N GLY A 237 -7.89 -12.66 -7.31
CA GLY A 237 -8.52 -13.83 -7.91
C GLY A 237 -7.48 -14.76 -8.54
N ALA A 238 -7.83 -16.05 -8.63
CA ALA A 238 -6.91 -17.12 -8.99
C ALA A 238 -6.50 -17.11 -10.46
N SER A 239 -7.41 -16.69 -11.34
CA SER A 239 -7.24 -16.77 -12.79
C SER A 239 -7.82 -15.58 -13.54
N THR A 240 -8.88 -14.97 -13.03
CA THR A 240 -9.60 -13.88 -13.71
C THR A 240 -9.12 -12.49 -13.32
N PHE A 241 -8.36 -12.34 -12.23
CA PHE A 241 -7.92 -11.05 -11.69
C PHE A 241 -9.07 -10.03 -11.69
N ASN A 242 -10.12 -10.35 -10.94
CA ASN A 242 -11.29 -9.50 -10.81
C ASN A 242 -10.92 -8.20 -10.07
N ARG A 243 -11.57 -7.09 -10.46
CA ARG A 243 -11.38 -5.82 -9.77
C ARG A 243 -12.04 -5.92 -8.40
N LEU A 244 -11.24 -5.87 -7.35
CA LEU A 244 -11.75 -5.90 -5.98
C LEU A 244 -12.19 -4.50 -5.58
N MET A 245 -11.26 -3.55 -5.56
CA MET A 245 -11.52 -2.21 -5.03
C MET A 245 -10.89 -1.10 -5.87
N ARG A 246 -11.49 0.09 -5.77
CA ARG A 246 -11.01 1.32 -6.40
C ARG A 246 -10.75 2.39 -5.34
N TYR A 247 -9.59 3.01 -5.42
CA TYR A 247 -9.15 4.08 -4.53
C TYR A 247 -9.16 5.39 -5.29
N ALA A 248 -10.16 6.22 -5.04
CA ALA A 248 -10.28 7.53 -5.67
C ALA A 248 -9.21 8.48 -5.10
N HIS A 249 -8.11 8.63 -5.83
CA HIS A 249 -7.05 9.59 -5.51
C HIS A 249 -6.40 10.09 -6.80
N PRO A 250 -6.73 11.31 -7.27
CA PRO A 250 -6.17 11.81 -8.53
C PRO A 250 -4.63 11.92 -8.50
N GLN A 251 -4.01 11.55 -9.61
CA GLN A 251 -2.57 11.71 -9.86
C GLN A 251 -1.65 10.99 -8.86
N VAL A 252 -2.02 9.78 -8.41
CA VAL A 252 -1.14 8.95 -7.59
C VAL A 252 0.20 8.72 -8.29
N LYS A 253 1.28 9.04 -7.60
CA LYS A 253 2.65 8.80 -8.06
C LYS A 253 3.29 7.59 -7.41
N LEU A 254 3.00 7.34 -6.13
CA LEU A 254 3.58 6.22 -5.35
C LEU A 254 2.49 5.56 -4.50
N ILE A 255 2.65 4.25 -4.26
CA ILE A 255 1.81 3.47 -3.36
C ILE A 255 2.67 2.61 -2.45
N ASP A 256 2.15 2.31 -1.27
CA ASP A 256 2.79 1.43 -0.28
C ASP A 256 1.69 0.69 0.47
N PHE A 257 1.96 -0.56 0.81
CA PHE A 257 1.03 -1.40 1.53
C PHE A 257 1.54 -1.62 2.95
N SER A 258 0.62 -1.76 3.90
CA SER A 258 1.01 -2.28 5.21
C SER A 258 1.50 -3.73 5.10
N PRO A 259 2.47 -4.17 5.92
CA PRO A 259 2.99 -5.55 5.91
C PRO A 259 1.91 -6.65 5.93
N SER A 260 0.81 -6.43 6.65
CA SER A 260 -0.35 -7.33 6.77
C SER A 260 -1.46 -7.08 5.75
N GLU A 261 -1.22 -6.22 4.76
CA GLU A 261 -2.14 -5.89 3.67
C GLU A 261 -3.48 -5.28 4.10
N LYS A 262 -3.61 -4.81 5.34
CA LYS A 262 -4.83 -4.13 5.83
C LYS A 262 -5.00 -2.73 5.26
N TYR A 263 -3.90 -2.04 4.98
CA TYR A 263 -3.94 -0.63 4.58
C TYR A 263 -3.15 -0.37 3.31
N LEU A 264 -3.65 0.56 2.51
CA LEU A 264 -3.00 1.08 1.31
C LEU A 264 -2.70 2.57 1.49
N VAL A 265 -1.44 2.93 1.42
CA VAL A 265 -0.96 4.31 1.40
C VAL A 265 -0.82 4.73 -0.05
N THR A 266 -1.37 5.89 -0.39
CA THR A 266 -1.22 6.47 -1.72
C THR A 266 -0.67 7.88 -1.61
N TYR A 267 0.32 8.21 -2.43
CA TYR A 267 0.97 9.51 -2.46
C TYR A 267 0.67 10.21 -3.79
N SER A 268 0.18 11.45 -3.69
CA SER A 268 0.02 12.37 -4.79
C SER A 268 0.72 13.68 -4.48
N SER A 269 1.35 14.26 -5.50
CA SER A 269 1.95 15.59 -5.42
C SER A 269 1.37 16.43 -6.55
N HIS A 270 0.69 17.52 -6.20
CA HIS A 270 0.19 18.48 -7.17
C HIS A 270 1.20 19.60 -7.36
N GLU A 271 1.61 19.80 -8.61
CA GLU A 271 2.36 20.99 -8.98
C GLU A 271 1.44 22.22 -8.86
N PRO A 272 1.88 23.27 -8.18
CA PRO A 272 1.06 24.44 -7.97
C PRO A 272 0.88 25.19 -9.29
N SER A 273 -0.32 25.75 -9.52
CA SER A 273 -0.61 26.58 -10.69
C SER A 273 0.27 27.84 -10.75
N ASN A 274 0.82 28.27 -9.61
CA ASN A 274 1.76 29.37 -9.49
C ASN A 274 3.15 28.85 -9.08
N PRO A 275 4.24 29.17 -9.81
CA PRO A 275 5.61 28.74 -9.48
C PRO A 275 6.17 29.23 -8.13
N ARG A 276 5.45 30.10 -7.42
CA ARG A 276 5.84 30.64 -6.11
C ARG A 276 5.21 29.89 -4.93
N ASP A 277 4.17 29.10 -5.17
CA ASP A 277 3.53 28.31 -4.12
C ASP A 277 4.29 26.99 -3.94
N PRO A 278 4.37 26.45 -2.71
CA PRO A 278 4.99 25.15 -2.47
C PRO A 278 4.15 24.02 -3.08
N GLN A 279 4.82 22.94 -3.50
CA GLN A 279 4.15 21.73 -3.97
C GLN A 279 3.25 21.15 -2.87
N ARG A 280 1.98 20.94 -3.20
CA ARG A 280 1.02 20.37 -2.26
C ARG A 280 1.08 18.85 -2.34
N VAL A 281 1.41 18.24 -1.22
CA VAL A 281 1.45 16.78 -1.06
C VAL A 281 0.18 16.32 -0.36
N VAL A 282 -0.44 15.27 -0.90
CA VAL A 282 -1.59 14.60 -0.32
C VAL A 282 -1.26 13.12 -0.21
N ILE A 283 -1.32 12.59 1.00
CA ILE A 283 -1.14 11.17 1.29
C ILE A 283 -2.42 10.65 1.91
N ASN A 284 -3.07 9.70 1.23
CA ASN A 284 -4.29 9.08 1.74
C ASN A 284 -3.98 7.67 2.19
N LEU A 285 -4.46 7.35 3.39
CA LEU A 285 -4.41 6.03 4.00
C LEU A 285 -5.80 5.40 3.88
N PHE A 286 -5.87 4.35 3.07
CA PHE A 286 -7.10 3.64 2.79
C PHE A 286 -7.09 2.27 3.49
N ASP A 287 -8.27 1.80 3.84
CA ASP A 287 -8.49 0.38 4.13
C ASP A 287 -8.44 -0.41 2.81
N ALA A 288 -7.55 -1.40 2.75
CA ALA A 288 -7.34 -2.20 1.55
C ALA A 288 -8.53 -3.11 1.21
N ARG A 289 -9.37 -3.48 2.19
CA ARG A 289 -10.57 -4.29 1.95
C ARG A 289 -11.77 -3.41 1.60
N THR A 290 -12.00 -2.36 2.39
CA THR A 290 -13.24 -1.55 2.26
C THR A 290 -13.10 -0.34 1.34
N GLY A 291 -11.89 0.03 0.92
CA GLY A 291 -11.67 1.20 0.06
C GLY A 291 -11.89 2.54 0.77
N LYS A 292 -12.32 2.52 2.04
CA LYS A 292 -12.61 3.72 2.83
C LYS A 292 -11.33 4.47 3.15
N VAL A 293 -11.38 5.81 3.01
CA VAL A 293 -10.32 6.68 3.51
C VAL A 293 -10.35 6.66 5.04
N MET A 294 -9.33 6.06 5.65
CA MET A 294 -9.17 6.04 7.09
C MET A 294 -8.59 7.36 7.60
N ARG A 295 -7.58 7.88 6.90
CA ARG A 295 -6.96 9.19 7.16
C ARG A 295 -6.38 9.82 5.92
N ASP A 296 -6.41 11.14 5.87
CA ASP A 296 -5.67 11.95 4.91
C ASP A 296 -4.62 12.83 5.61
N PHE A 297 -3.45 12.93 4.98
CA PHE A 297 -2.36 13.80 5.40
C PHE A 297 -2.08 14.78 4.27
N LYS A 298 -2.33 16.07 4.53
CA LYS A 298 -2.12 17.17 3.58
C LYS A 298 -1.06 18.10 4.13
N GLY A 299 -0.10 18.49 3.30
CA GLY A 299 0.97 19.40 3.71
C GLY A 299 1.81 19.90 2.55
N SER A 300 2.81 20.72 2.85
CA SER A 300 3.85 21.09 1.90
C SER A 300 4.79 19.90 1.69
N ALA A 301 5.42 19.78 0.53
CA ALA A 301 6.51 18.82 0.34
C ALA A 301 7.56 18.92 1.46
N ASP A 302 7.86 20.13 1.93
CA ASP A 302 8.82 20.38 3.02
C ASP A 302 8.43 19.77 4.37
N ASP A 303 7.14 19.57 4.62
CA ASP A 303 6.67 18.91 5.84
C ASP A 303 6.94 17.40 5.82
N PHE A 304 7.14 16.84 4.62
CA PHE A 304 7.39 15.43 4.39
C PHE A 304 8.84 15.13 4.01
N THR A 305 9.68 16.12 3.65
CA THR A 305 11.11 15.94 3.30
C THR A 305 12.05 15.78 4.50
N VAL A 306 11.54 15.44 5.69
CA VAL A 306 12.36 15.34 6.90
C VAL A 306 13.14 14.00 6.92
N GLY A 307 14.48 14.07 6.98
CA GLY A 307 15.39 12.91 7.00
C GLY A 307 16.22 12.80 5.71
N GLY A 308 17.55 12.74 5.84
CA GLY A 308 18.47 12.85 4.70
C GLY A 308 18.68 11.57 3.88
N THR A 309 18.19 11.55 2.64
CA THR A 309 18.87 11.31 1.33
C THR A 309 17.75 11.14 0.31
N GLY A 310 17.81 11.88 -0.79
CA GLY A 310 16.66 12.19 -1.64
C GLY A 310 15.86 10.97 -2.12
N GLY A 311 14.56 10.98 -1.81
CA GLY A 311 13.60 10.05 -2.38
C GLY A 311 13.08 10.50 -3.75
N VAL A 312 12.22 9.69 -4.33
CA VAL A 312 11.53 9.96 -5.61
C VAL A 312 10.68 11.22 -5.39
N THR A 313 11.07 12.34 -6.01
CA THR A 313 10.49 13.70 -5.84
C THR A 313 10.89 14.49 -4.57
N GLY A 314 11.99 14.14 -3.90
CA GLY A 314 12.54 14.91 -2.76
C GLY A 314 11.95 14.56 -1.39
N VAL A 315 10.89 13.76 -1.33
CA VAL A 315 10.32 13.19 -0.10
C VAL A 315 10.84 11.76 0.09
N PRO A 316 11.36 11.38 1.28
CA PRO A 316 11.72 9.99 1.56
C PRO A 316 10.48 9.09 1.48
N TRP A 317 10.56 8.05 0.65
CA TRP A 317 9.51 7.04 0.50
C TRP A 317 10.03 5.67 0.95
N PRO A 318 9.25 4.87 1.71
CA PRO A 318 7.91 5.17 2.25
C PRO A 318 7.93 6.19 3.41
N VAL A 319 6.93 7.09 3.45
CA VAL A 319 6.80 8.13 4.49
C VAL A 319 6.36 7.53 5.82
N PHE A 320 5.44 6.56 5.76
CA PHE A 320 4.95 5.82 6.91
C PHE A 320 5.72 4.51 7.01
N LYS A 321 6.34 4.27 8.16
CA LYS A 321 6.93 2.98 8.48
C LYS A 321 6.00 2.27 9.47
N TRP A 322 5.58 1.06 9.10
CA TRP A 322 4.69 0.21 9.89
C TRP A 322 5.47 -0.53 10.98
N GLY A 323 4.82 -0.78 12.11
CA GLY A 323 5.40 -1.45 13.26
C GLY A 323 4.34 -2.10 14.16
N GLY A 324 4.80 -2.86 15.15
CA GLY A 324 3.90 -3.63 16.02
C GLY A 324 3.72 -5.09 15.59
N GLY A 325 4.68 -5.63 14.85
CA GLY A 325 4.72 -7.02 14.42
C GLY A 325 3.76 -7.30 13.26
N LYS A 326 3.41 -8.59 13.08
CA LYS A 326 2.58 -9.09 11.96
C LYS A 326 1.16 -8.51 11.88
N GLU A 327 0.72 -7.77 12.90
CA GLU A 327 -0.64 -7.24 12.96
C GLU A 327 -0.75 -5.76 12.55
N ASP A 328 0.37 -5.09 12.27
CA ASP A 328 0.46 -3.66 11.94
C ASP A 328 -0.28 -2.79 12.95
N LYS A 329 0.01 -2.93 14.25
CA LYS A 329 -0.68 -2.15 15.30
C LYS A 329 -0.37 -0.66 15.27
N TYR A 330 0.81 -0.31 14.75
CA TYR A 330 1.31 1.04 14.78
C TYR A 330 1.88 1.43 13.42
N PHE A 331 1.81 2.72 13.11
CA PHE A 331 2.58 3.30 12.04
C PHE A 331 3.17 4.61 12.51
N ALA A 332 4.38 4.92 12.07
CA ALA A 332 5.06 6.16 12.45
C ALA A 332 5.47 6.95 11.22
N ARG A 333 5.47 8.28 11.38
CA ARG A 333 6.08 9.21 10.43
C ARG A 333 7.14 10.05 11.12
N LEU A 334 8.17 10.38 10.36
CA LEU A 334 9.16 11.36 10.74
C LEU A 334 8.61 12.77 10.52
N GLY A 335 8.81 13.65 11.49
CA GLY A 335 8.56 15.07 11.38
C GLY A 335 9.74 15.86 11.93
N LYS A 336 9.73 17.18 11.78
CA LYS A 336 10.82 18.03 12.25
C LYS A 336 10.94 17.96 13.78
N ASN A 337 12.01 17.32 14.26
CA ASN A 337 12.28 17.10 15.70
C ASN A 337 11.21 16.30 16.46
N VAL A 338 10.34 15.59 15.74
CA VAL A 338 9.26 14.81 16.33
C VAL A 338 9.02 13.53 15.53
N ILE A 339 8.68 12.45 16.23
CA ILE A 339 8.19 11.22 15.60
C ILE A 339 6.74 11.07 16.03
N SER A 340 5.86 11.02 15.04
CA SER A 340 4.43 10.89 15.27
C SER A 340 4.05 9.44 15.05
N VAL A 341 3.75 8.75 16.15
CA VAL A 341 3.32 7.35 16.16
C VAL A 341 1.81 7.30 16.31
N TYR A 342 1.18 6.60 15.39
CA TYR A 342 -0.27 6.44 15.31
C TYR A 342 -0.62 4.98 15.55
N GLU A 343 -1.77 4.76 16.19
CA GLU A 343 -2.40 3.46 16.34
C GLU A 343 -3.32 3.18 15.15
N THR A 344 -3.31 1.95 14.61
CA THR A 344 -4.09 1.59 13.42
C THR A 344 -5.57 1.36 13.69
N GLU A 345 -5.97 1.02 14.91
CA GLU A 345 -7.38 0.87 15.25
C GLU A 345 -8.12 2.21 15.28
N THR A 346 -7.49 3.25 15.83
CA THR A 346 -8.12 4.57 16.04
C THR A 346 -7.64 5.64 15.08
N PHE A 347 -6.55 5.37 14.34
CA PHE A 347 -5.80 6.36 13.55
C PHE A 347 -5.52 7.65 14.32
N SER A 348 -5.26 7.51 15.61
CA SER A 348 -4.97 8.59 16.54
C SER A 348 -3.55 8.47 17.07
N LEU A 349 -2.97 9.59 17.50
CA LEU A 349 -1.63 9.61 18.07
C LEU A 349 -1.62 8.88 19.42
N ILE A 350 -0.63 8.01 19.65
CA ILE A 350 -0.45 7.34 20.95
C ILE A 350 -0.28 8.40 22.06
N ASP A 351 -1.12 8.33 23.09
CA ASP A 351 -1.26 9.31 24.18
C ASP A 351 -1.54 10.75 23.74
N LYS A 352 -2.07 10.95 22.53
CA LYS A 352 -2.32 12.27 21.92
C LYS A 352 -1.07 13.16 21.83
N LYS A 353 0.14 12.58 21.96
CA LYS A 353 1.41 13.31 21.95
C LYS A 353 2.45 12.59 21.10
N SER A 354 3.02 13.29 20.14
CA SER A 354 4.18 12.82 19.38
C SER A 354 5.41 12.67 20.28
N LEU A 355 6.26 11.70 19.96
CA LEU A 355 7.54 11.51 20.61
C LEU A 355 8.46 12.66 20.20
N LYS A 356 8.80 13.54 21.15
CA LYS A 356 9.70 14.67 20.90
C LYS A 356 11.15 14.15 20.91
N VAL A 357 11.79 14.16 19.75
CA VAL A 357 13.18 13.73 19.58
C VAL A 357 13.90 14.77 18.75
N GLU A 358 14.75 15.57 19.39
CA GLU A 358 15.46 16.65 18.71
C GLU A 358 16.42 16.09 17.65
N ASN A 359 16.36 16.66 16.45
CA ASN A 359 17.23 16.39 15.31
C ASN A 359 17.30 14.91 14.90
N VAL A 360 16.21 14.16 15.04
CA VAL A 360 16.14 12.80 14.51
C VAL A 360 16.29 12.81 12.99
N VAL A 361 17.22 11.98 12.49
CA VAL A 361 17.52 11.89 11.05
C VAL A 361 16.84 10.70 10.41
N ASP A 362 16.83 9.55 11.10
CA ASP A 362 16.21 8.33 10.60
C ASP A 362 15.67 7.49 11.77
N PHE A 363 14.70 6.65 11.47
CA PHE A 363 14.11 5.70 12.39
C PHE A 363 13.69 4.42 11.65
N CYS A 364 13.68 3.29 12.35
CA CYS A 364 13.19 2.03 11.80
C CYS A 364 12.49 1.20 12.89
N TRP A 365 11.51 0.40 12.47
CA TRP A 365 10.81 -0.52 13.37
C TRP A 365 11.50 -1.89 13.38
N SER A 366 11.42 -2.57 14.51
CA SER A 366 11.66 -4.01 14.53
C SER A 366 10.57 -4.71 13.70
N PRO A 367 10.94 -5.67 12.83
CA PRO A 367 9.97 -6.40 12.01
C PRO A 367 8.92 -7.20 12.80
N THR A 368 9.26 -7.65 14.01
CA THR A 368 8.38 -8.51 14.82
C THR A 368 7.81 -7.84 16.06
N ASP A 369 8.57 -6.94 16.68
CA ASP A 369 8.22 -6.35 17.97
C ASP A 369 7.87 -4.86 17.81
N PRO A 370 7.03 -4.28 18.70
CA PRO A 370 6.77 -2.84 18.73
C PRO A 370 7.95 -2.04 19.30
N ILE A 371 9.16 -2.24 18.76
CA ILE A 371 10.38 -1.54 19.16
C ILE A 371 10.80 -0.61 18.02
N LEU A 372 11.03 0.66 18.37
CA LEU A 372 11.46 1.72 17.48
C LEU A 372 12.95 1.99 17.69
N ALA A 373 13.76 1.82 16.65
CA ALA A 373 15.16 2.26 16.63
C ALA A 373 15.26 3.67 16.04
N LEU A 374 15.93 4.55 16.77
CA LEU A 374 16.08 5.96 16.45
C LEU A 374 17.55 6.31 16.27
N PHE A 375 17.86 7.14 15.28
CA PHE A 375 19.19 7.72 15.11
C PHE A 375 19.15 9.25 15.20
N VAL A 376 19.95 9.79 16.13
CA VAL A 376 20.20 11.22 16.29
C VAL A 376 21.68 11.48 16.04
N PRO A 377 22.06 12.34 15.08
CA PRO A 377 23.44 12.66 14.75
C PRO A 377 24.08 13.56 15.82
N GLU A 378 25.39 13.80 15.69
CA GLU A 378 26.11 14.73 16.56
C GLU A 378 25.61 16.16 16.41
N LEU A 379 25.45 16.87 17.53
CA LEU A 379 24.99 18.27 17.54
C LEU A 379 26.05 19.21 18.12
N GLY A 380 25.99 20.47 17.71
CA GLY A 380 26.83 21.54 18.25
C GLY A 380 28.33 21.33 18.01
N GLY A 381 28.72 20.73 16.88
CA GLY A 381 30.13 20.49 16.54
C GLY A 381 30.82 19.42 17.41
N GLY A 382 30.04 18.53 18.04
CA GLY A 382 30.55 17.44 18.90
C GLY A 382 30.30 17.63 20.39
N ASN A 383 29.57 18.67 20.81
CA ASN A 383 29.18 18.87 22.21
C ASN A 383 28.17 17.83 22.70
N GLN A 384 27.27 17.37 21.81
CA GLN A 384 26.37 16.26 22.09
C GLN A 384 26.73 15.08 21.17
N PRO A 385 27.01 13.89 21.73
CA PRO A 385 27.32 12.72 20.92
C PRO A 385 26.11 12.27 20.11
N ALA A 386 26.38 11.62 18.99
CA ALA A 386 25.35 10.91 18.26
C ALA A 386 24.82 9.79 19.14
N ARG A 387 23.54 9.47 19.03
CA ARG A 387 22.94 8.38 19.80
C ARG A 387 22.02 7.54 18.96
N VAL A 388 22.06 6.26 19.25
CA VAL A 388 21.08 5.28 18.80
C VAL A 388 20.27 4.85 19.99
N SER A 389 18.95 5.03 19.93
CA SER A 389 18.02 4.69 21.01
C SER A 389 17.00 3.66 20.54
N LEU A 390 16.72 2.67 21.37
CA LEU A 390 15.65 1.70 21.22
C LEU A 390 14.51 2.06 22.16
N VAL A 391 13.34 2.36 21.60
CA VAL A 391 12.15 2.78 22.34
C VAL A 391 11.05 1.75 22.17
N GLN A 392 10.50 1.24 23.26
CA GLN A 392 9.36 0.33 23.22
C GLN A 392 8.04 1.08 23.18
N MET A 393 7.16 0.70 22.26
CA MET A 393 5.79 1.20 22.16
C MET A 393 4.80 0.16 22.71
N PRO A 394 3.68 0.59 23.34
CA PRO A 394 3.18 1.97 23.46
C PRO A 394 3.78 2.78 24.62
N GLY A 395 4.50 2.15 25.56
CA GLY A 395 4.97 2.79 26.80
C GLY A 395 5.96 3.95 26.63
N LYS A 396 6.55 4.10 25.43
CA LYS A 396 7.61 5.07 25.10
C LYS A 396 8.83 4.95 26.02
N GLU A 397 9.06 3.74 26.55
CA GLU A 397 10.18 3.44 27.43
C GLU A 397 11.44 3.20 26.61
N GLU A 398 12.54 3.89 26.94
CA GLU A 398 13.83 3.66 26.30
C GLU A 398 14.45 2.37 26.87
N LEU A 399 14.46 1.30 26.08
CA LEU A 399 15.04 0.01 26.46
C LEU A 399 16.57 0.06 26.51
N ARG A 400 17.16 0.74 25.53
CA ARG A 400 18.61 0.81 25.38
C ARG A 400 19.01 2.07 24.61
N GLN A 401 20.09 2.70 25.05
CA GLN A 401 20.73 3.78 24.31
C GLN A 401 22.22 3.49 24.17
N LYS A 402 22.77 3.81 22.99
CA LYS A 402 24.20 3.78 22.70
C LYS A 402 24.64 5.15 22.20
N ASN A 403 25.60 5.75 22.90
CA ASN A 403 26.26 6.97 22.45
C ASN A 403 27.44 6.62 21.52
N LEU A 404 27.56 7.38 20.44
CA LEU A 404 28.56 7.25 19.39
C LEU A 404 29.26 8.59 19.21
N PHE A 405 30.56 8.55 18.93
CA PHE A 405 31.39 9.73 18.79
C PHE A 405 32.08 9.77 17.43
N SER A 406 32.31 10.98 16.91
CA SER A 406 32.91 11.26 15.61
C SER A 406 32.16 10.59 14.45
N VAL A 407 30.83 10.56 14.49
CA VAL A 407 30.00 9.88 13.48
C VAL A 407 29.81 10.77 12.26
N SER A 408 30.08 10.24 11.06
CA SER A 408 29.77 10.89 9.79
C SER A 408 28.42 10.48 9.23
N ASP A 409 28.14 9.17 9.26
CA ASP A 409 26.90 8.59 8.74
C ASP A 409 26.55 7.32 9.53
N CYS A 410 25.26 6.98 9.57
CA CYS A 410 24.75 5.85 10.31
C CYS A 410 23.61 5.18 9.53
N LYS A 411 23.69 3.87 9.36
CA LYS A 411 22.62 3.07 8.76
C LYS A 411 22.24 1.92 9.67
N MET A 412 20.94 1.67 9.81
CA MET A 412 20.38 0.65 10.69
C MET A 412 19.81 -0.49 9.83
N TYR A 413 20.20 -1.73 10.13
CA TYR A 413 19.75 -2.94 9.44
C TYR A 413 19.17 -3.93 10.43
N TRP A 414 17.86 -4.16 10.34
CA TRP A 414 17.16 -5.15 11.15
C TRP A 414 17.26 -6.54 10.55
N GLN A 415 17.42 -7.55 11.40
CA GLN A 415 17.24 -8.95 11.00
C GLN A 415 15.75 -9.28 10.94
N SER A 416 15.36 -10.18 10.02
CA SER A 416 13.96 -10.51 9.72
C SER A 416 13.06 -10.95 10.88
N ASN A 417 13.62 -11.61 11.89
CA ASN A 417 12.91 -12.02 13.11
C ASN A 417 13.01 -10.98 14.23
N GLY A 418 13.65 -9.83 14.00
CA GLY A 418 13.86 -8.79 15.00
C GLY A 418 14.86 -9.17 16.11
N ASP A 419 15.60 -10.27 15.95
CA ASP A 419 16.53 -10.75 16.99
C ASP A 419 17.78 -9.88 17.11
N TYR A 420 18.22 -9.31 15.98
CA TYR A 420 19.43 -8.51 15.86
C TYR A 420 19.17 -7.20 15.12
N LEU A 421 19.87 -6.16 15.57
CA LEU A 421 19.99 -4.89 14.86
C LEU A 421 21.47 -4.60 14.62
N ALA A 422 21.86 -4.45 13.36
CA ALA A 422 23.18 -3.97 12.99
C ALA A 422 23.13 -2.48 12.70
N VAL A 423 23.94 -1.72 13.42
CA VAL A 423 24.14 -0.30 13.14
C VAL A 423 25.50 -0.12 12.49
N LYS A 424 25.50 0.18 11.19
CA LYS A 424 26.70 0.55 10.44
C LYS A 424 27.03 2.00 10.75
N VAL A 425 28.15 2.24 11.42
CA VAL A 425 28.59 3.57 11.83
C VAL A 425 29.85 3.92 11.05
N ASP A 426 29.77 4.97 10.23
CA ASP A 426 30.93 5.57 9.58
C ASP A 426 31.51 6.63 10.54
N ARG A 427 32.78 6.48 10.93
CA ARG A 427 33.46 7.33 11.90
C ARG A 427 34.59 8.12 11.25
N TYR A 428 34.70 9.41 11.58
CA TYR A 428 35.86 10.20 11.21
C TYR A 428 37.12 9.74 11.97
N THR A 429 38.25 9.70 11.27
CA THR A 429 39.56 9.57 11.93
C THR A 429 39.90 10.83 12.72
N LYS A 430 40.86 10.74 13.65
CA LYS A 430 41.31 11.89 14.47
C LYS A 430 41.71 13.12 13.63
N THR A 431 42.21 12.90 12.41
CA THR A 431 42.61 13.96 11.48
C THR A 431 41.44 14.53 10.66
N LYS A 432 40.23 13.94 10.76
CA LYS A 432 39.03 14.22 9.97
C LYS A 432 39.22 14.16 8.45
N LYS A 433 40.31 13.56 7.96
CA LYS A 433 40.63 13.43 6.53
C LYS A 433 40.07 12.16 5.89
N SER A 434 39.81 11.14 6.70
CA SER A 434 39.28 9.84 6.25
C SER A 434 38.22 9.34 7.21
N THR A 435 37.39 8.42 6.73
CA THR A 435 36.41 7.69 7.53
C THR A 435 36.80 6.21 7.62
N TYR A 436 36.51 5.57 8.74
CA TYR A 436 36.53 4.13 8.90
C TYR A 436 35.15 3.66 9.37
N THR A 437 34.74 2.47 8.96
CA THR A 437 33.42 1.94 9.27
C THR A 437 33.51 0.88 10.36
N GLY A 438 32.58 0.90 11.30
CA GLY A 438 32.39 -0.17 12.29
C GLY A 438 30.91 -0.54 12.39
N PHE A 439 30.64 -1.71 12.98
CA PHE A 439 29.28 -2.15 13.30
C PHE A 439 29.08 -2.20 14.81
N GLU A 440 27.93 -1.70 15.25
CA GLU A 440 27.40 -1.95 16.58
C GLU A 440 26.23 -2.93 16.43
N LEU A 441 26.41 -4.15 16.93
CA LEU A 441 25.48 -5.26 16.80
C LEU A 441 24.71 -5.40 18.12
N PHE A 442 23.41 -5.13 18.08
CA PHE A 442 22.49 -5.22 19.22
C PHE A 442 21.80 -6.57 19.21
N ARG A 443 21.76 -7.24 20.37
CA ARG A 443 21.00 -8.49 20.56
C ARG A 443 19.72 -8.19 21.33
N ILE A 444 18.61 -8.10 20.62
CA ILE A 444 17.39 -7.49 21.13
C ILE A 444 16.66 -8.39 22.13
N LYS A 445 16.68 -9.71 21.89
CA LYS A 445 16.00 -10.71 22.75
C LYS A 445 16.79 -11.10 23.99
N GLU A 446 18.06 -10.70 24.10
CA GLU A 446 18.90 -11.02 25.25
C GLU A 446 18.72 -9.98 26.37
N ARG A 447 18.86 -10.41 27.62
CA ARG A 447 18.71 -9.53 28.80
C ARG A 447 19.68 -8.34 28.71
N ASP A 448 19.16 -7.15 29.01
CA ASP A 448 19.89 -5.87 28.99
C ASP A 448 20.40 -5.43 27.59
N ILE A 449 19.99 -6.12 26.51
CA ILE A 449 20.35 -5.85 25.11
C ILE A 449 21.86 -5.63 24.95
N PRO A 450 22.67 -6.70 25.03
CA PRO A 450 24.10 -6.59 24.88
C PRO A 450 24.46 -6.05 23.49
N ILE A 451 25.48 -5.20 23.46
CA ILE A 451 25.97 -4.52 22.26
C ILE A 451 27.38 -4.99 22.01
N GLU A 452 27.59 -5.55 20.83
CA GLU A 452 28.89 -6.04 20.39
C GLU A 452 29.44 -5.12 19.30
N VAL A 453 30.68 -4.67 19.48
CA VAL A 453 31.37 -3.83 18.51
C VAL A 453 32.17 -4.74 17.58
N LEU A 454 31.83 -4.72 16.29
CA LEU A 454 32.58 -5.40 15.26
C LEU A 454 33.34 -4.36 14.41
N GLU A 455 34.66 -4.45 14.44
CA GLU A 455 35.54 -3.72 13.53
C GLU A 455 36.10 -4.67 12.49
N LEU A 456 36.19 -4.23 11.24
CA LEU A 456 36.86 -5.00 10.20
C LEU A 456 38.36 -5.11 10.49
N GLU A 457 38.98 -6.22 10.08
CA GLU A 457 40.42 -6.45 10.21
C GLU A 457 41.23 -5.34 9.51
N ASN A 458 40.79 -4.95 8.32
CA ASN A 458 41.34 -3.82 7.57
C ASN A 458 40.54 -2.56 7.86
N LYS A 459 41.08 -1.67 8.70
CA LYS A 459 40.43 -0.41 9.08
C LYS A 459 40.27 0.61 7.94
N ASN A 460 40.98 0.40 6.83
CA ASN A 460 40.90 1.26 5.65
C ASN A 460 39.82 0.81 4.66
N ASP A 461 39.29 -0.42 4.81
CA ASP A 461 38.29 -0.95 3.91
C ASP A 461 36.97 -0.23 4.11
N LYS A 462 36.39 0.26 3.00
CA LYS A 462 35.05 0.83 3.00
C LYS A 462 34.03 -0.28 2.85
N ILE A 463 32.89 -0.11 3.51
CA ILE A 463 31.77 -1.05 3.39
C ILE A 463 30.88 -0.63 2.24
N ILE A 464 30.70 -1.54 1.30
CA ILE A 464 29.88 -1.36 0.10
C ILE A 464 28.46 -1.83 0.38
N ALA A 465 28.31 -3.04 0.93
CA ALA A 465 27.01 -3.66 1.20
C ALA A 465 27.05 -4.48 2.49
N PHE A 466 25.89 -4.58 3.13
CA PHE A 466 25.64 -5.39 4.32
C PHE A 466 24.30 -6.08 4.14
N ALA A 467 24.21 -7.37 4.45
CA ALA A 467 22.93 -8.09 4.41
C ALA A 467 22.87 -9.19 5.48
N TRP A 468 21.79 -9.19 6.25
CA TRP A 468 21.45 -10.27 7.18
C TRP A 468 20.95 -11.50 6.44
N GLU A 469 21.25 -12.67 6.97
CA GLU A 469 20.58 -13.90 6.56
C GLU A 469 19.11 -13.89 7.06
N PRO A 470 18.13 -14.05 6.16
CA PRO A 470 16.73 -14.20 6.53
C PRO A 470 16.55 -15.42 7.44
N LYS A 471 15.78 -15.24 8.53
CA LYS A 471 15.51 -16.25 9.57
C LYS A 471 16.77 -16.86 10.23
N GLY A 472 17.95 -16.30 9.98
CA GLY A 472 19.24 -16.82 10.43
C GLY A 472 19.96 -15.93 11.44
N HIS A 473 21.15 -16.36 11.84
CA HIS A 473 22.05 -15.64 12.76
C HIS A 473 23.33 -15.14 12.07
N ARG A 474 23.43 -15.34 10.75
CA ARG A 474 24.60 -14.96 9.96
C ARG A 474 24.35 -13.67 9.21
N PHE A 475 25.42 -13.01 8.80
CA PHE A 475 25.37 -11.88 7.90
C PHE A 475 26.63 -11.83 7.04
N ALA A 476 26.50 -11.16 5.90
CA ALA A 476 27.59 -10.95 4.96
C ALA A 476 27.86 -9.46 4.80
N VAL A 477 29.14 -9.13 4.64
CA VAL A 477 29.62 -7.76 4.45
C VAL A 477 30.53 -7.74 3.24
N ILE A 478 30.21 -6.88 2.27
CA ILE A 478 31.11 -6.54 1.17
C ILE A 478 31.95 -5.34 1.63
N HIS A 479 33.26 -5.51 1.68
CA HIS A 479 34.20 -4.46 2.08
C HIS A 479 35.45 -4.43 1.20
N GLY A 480 36.10 -3.28 1.14
CA GLY A 480 37.32 -3.06 0.38
C GLY A 480 37.12 -2.05 -0.75
N ASP A 481 38.10 -1.99 -1.64
CA ASP A 481 38.10 -1.03 -2.73
C ASP A 481 37.59 -1.65 -4.04
N ASN A 482 36.82 -0.86 -4.80
CA ASN A 482 36.40 -1.23 -6.14
C ASN A 482 37.62 -1.31 -7.08
N PRO A 483 37.66 -2.24 -8.05
CA PRO A 483 36.56 -3.09 -8.53
C PRO A 483 36.59 -4.54 -8.01
N ARG A 484 37.42 -4.86 -7.00
CA ARG A 484 37.56 -6.23 -6.48
C ARG A 484 37.43 -6.27 -4.96
N PRO A 485 36.26 -5.96 -4.41
CA PRO A 485 36.03 -6.05 -2.97
C PRO A 485 36.16 -7.48 -2.43
N ASP A 486 36.43 -7.54 -1.14
CA ASP A 486 36.41 -8.75 -0.34
C ASP A 486 35.02 -8.91 0.32
N ILE A 487 34.61 -10.15 0.53
CA ILE A 487 33.31 -10.47 1.13
C ILE A 487 33.55 -11.33 2.35
N SER A 488 33.18 -10.83 3.52
CA SER A 488 33.34 -11.53 4.79
C SER A 488 31.99 -11.98 5.34
N PHE A 489 31.95 -13.24 5.76
CA PHE A 489 30.79 -13.85 6.42
C PHE A 489 31.02 -13.95 7.91
N TYR A 490 30.00 -13.57 8.68
CA TYR A 490 30.03 -13.57 10.14
C TYR A 490 28.80 -14.29 10.70
N THR A 491 28.91 -14.79 11.93
CA THR A 491 27.81 -15.37 12.69
C THR A 491 27.71 -14.72 14.07
N MET A 492 26.49 -14.43 14.50
CA MET A 492 26.17 -13.95 15.86
C MET A 492 26.23 -15.08 16.90
N LYS A 493 26.24 -16.34 16.47
CA LYS A 493 26.37 -17.51 17.34
C LYS A 493 27.74 -18.14 17.16
N SER A 494 28.52 -18.22 18.23
CA SER A 494 29.75 -19.01 18.26
C SER A 494 29.46 -20.43 18.78
N GLY A 495 30.13 -21.44 18.20
CA GLY A 495 29.91 -22.87 18.49
C GLY A 495 30.09 -23.30 19.95
N ASN A 496 30.63 -22.45 20.82
CA ASN A 496 30.89 -22.73 22.23
C ASN A 496 29.96 -21.97 23.21
N ASN A 497 28.73 -21.65 22.79
CA ASN A 497 27.75 -20.96 23.64
C ASN A 497 28.22 -19.57 24.14
N THR A 498 29.23 -19.01 23.47
CA THR A 498 29.74 -17.67 23.76
C THR A 498 28.97 -16.66 22.90
N VAL A 499 28.44 -15.63 23.58
CA VAL A 499 27.74 -14.47 23.01
C VAL A 499 28.77 -13.56 22.31
N LYS A 500 29.49 -14.10 21.32
CA LYS A 500 30.48 -13.36 20.54
C LYS A 500 30.28 -13.62 19.05
N VAL A 501 30.38 -12.55 18.29
CA VAL A 501 30.46 -12.57 16.84
C VAL A 501 31.74 -13.27 16.44
N SER A 502 31.61 -14.21 15.51
CA SER A 502 32.75 -14.90 14.94
C SER A 502 32.70 -14.84 13.42
N LYS A 503 33.89 -14.72 12.83
CA LYS A 503 34.07 -14.69 11.38
C LYS A 503 34.14 -16.12 10.86
N LEU A 504 33.35 -16.42 9.84
CA LEU A 504 33.28 -17.74 9.21
C LEU A 504 34.35 -17.87 8.12
N THR A 505 34.34 -16.94 7.15
CA THR A 505 35.30 -16.94 6.04
C THR A 505 35.37 -15.55 5.39
N THR A 506 36.39 -15.33 4.57
CA THR A 506 36.50 -14.18 3.67
C THR A 506 36.81 -14.67 2.26
N LEU A 507 35.94 -14.30 1.32
CA LEU A 507 36.17 -14.46 -0.11
C LEU A 507 36.88 -13.21 -0.63
N LYS A 508 38.10 -13.38 -1.14
CA LYS A 508 38.93 -12.25 -1.60
C LYS A 508 38.75 -11.97 -3.08
N GLY A 509 38.79 -10.68 -3.44
CA GLY A 509 38.89 -10.21 -4.83
C GLY A 509 37.69 -10.56 -5.73
N LYS A 510 36.47 -10.37 -5.24
CA LYS A 510 35.22 -10.67 -5.95
C LYS A 510 34.68 -9.44 -6.70
N GLN A 511 33.92 -9.63 -7.78
CA GLN A 511 33.25 -8.54 -8.51
C GLN A 511 31.79 -8.40 -8.07
N ALA A 512 31.54 -8.23 -6.77
CA ALA A 512 30.20 -8.08 -6.23
C ALA A 512 30.04 -6.74 -5.52
N ASN A 513 28.91 -6.08 -5.75
CA ASN A 513 28.52 -4.83 -5.07
C ASN A 513 27.19 -4.96 -4.32
N ALA A 514 26.44 -6.05 -4.51
CA ALA A 514 25.18 -6.32 -3.85
C ALA A 514 25.13 -7.78 -3.35
N LEU A 515 24.40 -7.99 -2.26
CA LEU A 515 24.18 -9.28 -1.61
C LEU A 515 22.68 -9.59 -1.60
N PHE A 516 22.30 -10.73 -2.15
CA PHE A 516 20.90 -11.18 -2.16
C PHE A 516 20.81 -12.55 -1.51
N TRP A 517 20.32 -12.61 -0.28
CA TRP A 517 20.09 -13.87 0.42
C TRP A 517 18.79 -14.52 -0.02
N SER A 518 18.79 -15.86 -0.06
CA SER A 518 17.55 -16.62 -0.22
C SER A 518 16.63 -16.39 0.99
N PRO A 519 15.30 -16.22 0.80
CA PRO A 519 14.33 -16.11 1.90
C PRO A 519 14.32 -17.32 2.85
N GLY A 520 14.78 -18.48 2.38
CA GLY A 520 15.00 -19.68 3.19
C GLY A 520 16.31 -19.68 3.99
N GLY A 521 17.15 -18.66 3.83
CA GLY A 521 18.53 -18.63 4.34
C GLY A 521 19.47 -19.53 3.53
N LYS A 522 20.64 -19.84 4.10
CA LYS A 522 21.67 -20.76 3.56
C LYS A 522 22.39 -20.30 2.28
N TYR A 523 21.64 -19.92 1.26
CA TYR A 523 22.17 -19.52 -0.04
C TYR A 523 22.20 -17.99 -0.17
N VAL A 524 23.25 -17.47 -0.79
CA VAL A 524 23.40 -16.05 -1.09
C VAL A 524 23.94 -15.87 -2.50
N ILE A 525 23.46 -14.85 -3.19
CA ILE A 525 24.00 -14.42 -4.46
C ILE A 525 24.85 -13.18 -4.25
N LEU A 526 26.10 -13.30 -4.65
CA LEU A 526 27.07 -12.21 -4.69
C LEU A 526 26.97 -11.64 -6.11
N ALA A 527 26.33 -10.48 -6.22
CA ALA A 527 25.99 -9.90 -7.51
C ALA A 527 26.82 -8.65 -7.79
N GLY A 528 27.37 -8.59 -9.00
CA GLY A 528 28.00 -7.43 -9.59
C GLY A 528 27.02 -6.67 -10.49
N LEU A 529 26.06 -5.96 -9.91
CA LEU A 529 25.04 -5.24 -10.68
C LEU A 529 25.56 -3.93 -11.27
N LYS A 530 24.92 -3.46 -12.36
CA LYS A 530 25.19 -2.18 -13.01
C LYS A 530 26.65 -2.07 -13.48
N ASN A 531 27.49 -1.31 -12.77
CA ASN A 531 28.89 -1.03 -13.15
C ASN A 531 29.83 -2.25 -13.07
N PHE A 532 29.36 -3.40 -12.55
CA PHE A 532 30.14 -4.63 -12.39
C PHE A 532 29.77 -5.70 -13.44
N ASN A 533 29.16 -5.30 -14.55
CA ASN A 533 28.85 -6.12 -15.73
C ASN A 533 27.93 -7.35 -15.50
N GLY A 534 27.28 -7.46 -14.35
CA GLY A 534 26.27 -8.49 -14.10
C GLY A 534 26.85 -9.87 -13.77
N GLN A 535 28.05 -9.93 -13.20
CA GLN A 535 28.61 -11.20 -12.69
C GLN A 535 27.79 -11.69 -11.47
N LEU A 536 27.40 -12.95 -11.48
CA LEU A 536 26.61 -13.59 -10.44
C LEU A 536 27.39 -14.77 -9.86
N GLU A 537 27.58 -14.80 -8.54
CA GLU A 537 28.18 -15.94 -7.86
C GLU A 537 27.19 -16.50 -6.83
N PHE A 538 26.77 -17.74 -7.03
CA PHE A 538 25.87 -18.49 -6.16
C PHE A 538 26.70 -19.20 -5.10
N TYR A 539 26.53 -18.78 -3.84
CA TYR A 539 27.36 -19.23 -2.73
C TYR A 539 26.53 -19.92 -1.64
N ASN A 540 26.99 -21.09 -1.19
CA ASN A 540 26.39 -21.83 -0.09
C ASN A 540 27.16 -21.51 1.19
N VAL A 541 26.51 -20.84 2.15
CA VAL A 541 27.16 -20.39 3.39
C VAL A 541 27.27 -21.50 4.44
N ASP A 542 26.52 -22.60 4.31
CA ASP A 542 26.67 -23.76 5.22
C ASP A 542 27.94 -24.54 4.91
N GLU A 543 28.20 -24.80 3.64
CA GLU A 543 29.36 -25.56 3.15
C GLU A 543 30.56 -24.66 2.83
N LEU A 544 30.35 -23.33 2.84
CA LEU A 544 31.32 -22.30 2.51
C LEU A 544 31.92 -22.46 1.10
N GLU A 545 31.11 -22.94 0.15
CA GLU A 545 31.52 -23.19 -1.23
C GLU A 545 30.73 -22.38 -2.26
N THR A 546 31.40 -22.06 -3.36
CA THR A 546 30.77 -21.48 -4.55
C THR A 546 30.14 -22.61 -5.36
N MET A 547 28.81 -22.62 -5.44
CA MET A 547 28.06 -23.63 -6.18
C MET A 547 28.17 -23.40 -7.68
N ALA A 548 28.00 -22.16 -8.11
CA ALA A 548 28.01 -21.78 -9.52
C ALA A 548 28.40 -20.32 -9.71
N THR A 549 29.01 -20.04 -10.85
CA THR A 549 29.25 -18.69 -11.35
C THR A 549 28.50 -18.52 -12.66
N ALA A 550 27.71 -17.47 -12.77
CA ALA A 550 26.95 -17.13 -13.96
C ALA A 550 27.17 -15.65 -14.30
N GLU A 551 26.71 -15.26 -15.48
CA GLU A 551 26.75 -13.89 -15.93
C GLU A 551 25.41 -13.55 -16.57
N HIS A 552 24.84 -12.43 -16.16
CA HIS A 552 23.73 -11.80 -16.85
C HIS A 552 24.15 -10.37 -17.18
N PHE A 553 24.65 -10.20 -18.40
CA PHE A 553 25.17 -8.91 -18.86
C PHE A 553 24.15 -7.78 -18.65
N MET A 554 24.61 -6.67 -18.09
CA MET A 554 23.79 -5.49 -17.78
C MET A 554 22.61 -5.73 -16.82
N ALA A 555 22.63 -6.81 -16.02
CA ALA A 555 21.63 -7.01 -14.97
C ALA A 555 21.55 -5.79 -14.03
N THR A 556 20.34 -5.26 -13.90
CA THR A 556 20.06 -4.09 -13.06
C THR A 556 19.60 -4.49 -11.68
N ASP A 557 18.77 -5.54 -11.61
CA ASP A 557 18.05 -5.96 -10.42
C ASP A 557 18.00 -7.50 -10.33
N ILE A 558 17.91 -8.00 -9.10
CA ILE A 558 17.77 -9.41 -8.76
C ILE A 558 16.66 -9.54 -7.74
N GLU A 559 15.76 -10.49 -7.96
CA GLU A 559 14.66 -10.81 -7.06
C GLU A 559 14.68 -12.31 -6.78
N TRP A 560 14.60 -12.66 -5.50
CA TRP A 560 14.42 -14.05 -5.11
C TRP A 560 12.94 -14.37 -5.10
N ASP A 561 12.64 -15.59 -5.50
CA ASP A 561 11.32 -16.15 -5.25
C ASP A 561 11.09 -16.32 -3.74
N PRO A 562 9.86 -16.09 -3.22
CA PRO A 562 9.60 -16.16 -1.79
C PRO A 562 9.88 -17.53 -1.17
N THR A 563 9.85 -18.61 -1.96
CA THR A 563 10.23 -19.96 -1.50
C THR A 563 11.75 -20.14 -1.44
N GLY A 564 12.51 -19.27 -2.09
CA GLY A 564 13.97 -19.31 -2.18
C GLY A 564 14.51 -20.35 -3.16
N ARG A 565 13.65 -20.94 -4.01
CA ARG A 565 14.04 -21.95 -5.01
C ARG A 565 14.55 -21.35 -6.30
N TYR A 566 14.02 -20.18 -6.67
CA TYR A 566 14.29 -19.51 -7.94
C TYR A 566 14.76 -18.09 -7.73
N VAL A 567 15.46 -17.57 -8.74
CA VAL A 567 15.99 -16.22 -8.75
C VAL A 567 15.72 -15.61 -10.11
N ALA A 568 15.04 -14.48 -10.14
CA ALA A 568 14.90 -13.65 -11.31
C ALA A 568 16.03 -12.62 -11.37
N THR A 569 16.65 -12.48 -12.53
CA THR A 569 17.58 -11.38 -12.81
C THR A 569 17.08 -10.61 -14.01
N VAL A 570 17.18 -9.29 -13.94
CA VAL A 570 16.36 -8.41 -14.78
C VAL A 570 17.23 -7.37 -15.47
N VAL A 571 16.89 -7.06 -16.72
CA VAL A 571 17.44 -5.94 -17.48
C VAL A 571 16.29 -5.04 -17.91
N THR A 572 16.15 -3.91 -17.23
CA THR A 572 15.06 -2.95 -17.49
C THR A 572 15.40 -1.95 -18.59
N SER A 573 14.40 -1.58 -19.38
CA SER A 573 14.53 -0.60 -20.47
C SER A 573 14.78 0.82 -19.99
N VAL A 574 14.54 1.09 -18.69
CA VAL A 574 14.80 2.38 -18.06
C VAL A 574 16.31 2.64 -17.92
N HIS A 575 17.09 1.58 -17.73
CA HIS A 575 18.53 1.68 -17.50
C HIS A 575 19.36 1.34 -18.74
N HIS A 576 18.89 0.42 -19.56
CA HIS A 576 19.60 -0.03 -20.77
C HIS A 576 18.63 -0.19 -21.95
N GLU A 577 18.98 0.33 -23.12
CA GLU A 577 18.13 0.26 -24.32
C GLU A 577 18.19 -1.10 -25.04
N MET A 578 19.13 -1.97 -24.68
CA MET A 578 19.38 -3.25 -25.35
C MET A 578 19.31 -4.41 -24.35
N GLU A 579 19.03 -5.62 -24.87
CA GLU A 579 18.92 -6.87 -24.10
C GLU A 579 17.85 -6.89 -23.00
N ASN A 580 16.79 -6.08 -23.16
CA ASN A 580 15.70 -6.02 -22.19
C ASN A 580 14.98 -7.36 -22.01
N GLY A 581 14.72 -7.71 -20.75
CA GLY A 581 14.11 -8.98 -20.40
C GLY A 581 14.54 -9.48 -19.03
N PHE A 582 14.30 -10.76 -18.79
CA PHE A 582 14.63 -11.41 -17.53
C PHE A 582 15.10 -12.86 -17.74
N ASN A 583 15.96 -13.30 -16.83
CA ASN A 583 16.45 -14.67 -16.75
C ASN A 583 16.03 -15.27 -15.41
N ILE A 584 15.48 -16.47 -15.44
CA ILE A 584 15.15 -17.23 -14.24
C ILE A 584 16.22 -18.30 -14.02
N TRP A 585 16.81 -18.28 -12.84
CA TRP A 585 17.83 -19.21 -12.38
C TRP A 585 17.26 -20.07 -11.26
N SER A 586 17.78 -21.29 -11.13
CA SER A 586 17.61 -22.11 -9.93
C SER A 586 18.56 -21.60 -8.82
N PHE A 587 18.24 -21.88 -7.56
CA PHE A 587 19.08 -21.53 -6.40
C PHE A 587 20.54 -22.02 -6.49
N ASN A 588 20.79 -23.07 -7.27
CA ASN A 588 22.12 -23.62 -7.53
C ASN A 588 22.85 -22.97 -8.73
N GLY A 589 22.29 -21.90 -9.31
CA GLY A 589 22.87 -21.15 -10.43
C GLY A 589 22.67 -21.75 -11.83
N LYS A 590 21.82 -22.78 -11.96
CA LYS A 590 21.42 -23.28 -13.28
C LYS A 590 20.41 -22.33 -13.93
N LEU A 591 20.71 -21.85 -15.14
CA LEU A 591 19.75 -21.10 -15.96
C LEU A 591 18.59 -22.02 -16.37
N LEU A 592 17.36 -21.62 -16.06
CA LEU A 592 16.16 -22.37 -16.45
C LEU A 592 15.66 -21.86 -17.81
N TYR A 593 15.38 -20.57 -17.91
CA TYR A 593 14.97 -19.93 -19.15
C TYR A 593 15.28 -18.43 -19.16
N ARG A 594 15.36 -17.89 -20.38
CA ARG A 594 15.57 -16.47 -20.67
C ARG A 594 14.45 -15.97 -21.56
N ILE A 595 13.89 -14.82 -21.22
CA ILE A 595 12.84 -14.17 -22.02
C ILE A 595 13.27 -12.75 -22.30
N MET A 596 13.42 -12.44 -23.59
CA MET A 596 13.64 -11.09 -24.07
C MET A 596 12.28 -10.44 -24.35
N LYS A 597 12.10 -9.21 -23.89
CA LYS A 597 10.95 -8.38 -24.21
C LYS A 597 11.40 -6.94 -24.40
N ASP A 598 11.00 -6.34 -25.51
CA ASP A 598 11.25 -4.94 -25.76
C ASP A 598 10.45 -4.06 -24.78
N HIS A 599 11.01 -2.92 -24.39
CA HIS A 599 10.39 -1.99 -23.43
C HIS A 599 9.97 -2.67 -22.11
N PHE A 600 10.83 -3.56 -21.60
CA PHE A 600 10.61 -4.25 -20.34
C PHE A 600 10.82 -3.31 -19.16
N PHE A 601 9.77 -3.05 -18.38
CA PHE A 601 9.83 -2.10 -17.27
C PHE A 601 10.05 -2.77 -15.92
N GLN A 602 9.38 -3.89 -15.66
CA GLN A 602 9.33 -4.50 -14.33
C GLN A 602 8.97 -6.00 -14.43
N VAL A 603 9.62 -6.82 -13.62
CA VAL A 603 9.08 -8.08 -13.10
C VAL A 603 8.95 -7.92 -11.60
N MET A 604 7.93 -8.56 -11.02
CA MET A 604 7.78 -8.65 -9.58
C MET A 604 7.11 -9.98 -9.23
N GLU A 605 7.62 -10.64 -8.21
CA GLU A 605 7.03 -11.86 -7.67
C GLU A 605 6.12 -11.49 -6.47
N PRO A 606 5.00 -12.19 -6.26
CA PRO A 606 4.13 -11.98 -5.11
C PRO A 606 4.91 -12.38 -3.85
N SER A 607 5.26 -11.41 -3.00
CA SER A 607 5.94 -11.70 -1.74
C SER A 607 5.05 -12.59 -0.84
N SER A 608 5.59 -13.65 -0.24
CA SER A 608 4.84 -14.51 0.69
C SER A 608 4.83 -13.99 2.14
N GLY A 609 4.81 -12.66 2.33
CA GLY A 609 4.79 -12.01 3.64
C GLY A 609 6.12 -11.96 4.39
N THR A 610 7.24 -12.35 3.76
CA THR A 610 8.57 -12.39 4.38
C THR A 610 9.51 -11.27 3.98
N ASP A 611 9.27 -10.59 2.86
CA ASP A 611 10.26 -9.69 2.24
C ASP A 611 9.84 -8.21 2.23
N ALA A 612 8.72 -7.87 2.88
CA ALA A 612 8.36 -6.47 3.07
C ALA A 612 9.32 -5.84 4.07
N TYR A 613 10.18 -4.94 3.58
CA TYR A 613 11.12 -4.09 4.31
C TYR A 613 12.49 -4.71 4.66
N PHE A 614 13.29 -5.04 3.63
CA PHE A 614 14.76 -5.08 3.73
C PHE A 614 15.41 -4.03 2.84
#